data_AF-A0A7I8ZJL9-F1
#
_entry.id   AF-A0A7I8ZJL9-F1
#
_cell.length_a   1.000
_cell.length_b   1.000
_cell.length_c   1.000
_cell.angle_alpha   90.00
_cell.angle_beta   90.00
_cell.angle_gamma   90.00
#
_symmetry.space_group_name_H-M   'P 1'
#
loop_
_entity.id
_entity.type
_entity.pdbx_description
1 polymer ?
#
loop_
_entity_poly.entity_id
_entity_poly.type
_entity_poly.pdbx_seq_one_letter_code
_entity_poly.pdbx_strand_id
1 'polypeptide(L)'
;MPKLVTWMNNQRVGELTKLANGAHTFKYAPEWLASRYARPLSLSLPLQRGNITSDAVFNFFDNLLPDSPIVRDRIVKRYHAKSRQPFDLLSEIGRDSVGAVTLIPEDETVTHPIMAWENLTEARLEEVLTAYKADIPLGMIREENDFRISVAGAQEKTALLRIGNDWCIPKGITPTTHIIKLPIGEIRQPNATLDLSQSVDNEYYCLLLAK
;
A
#
# COMPACT_ATOMS: atom_id res chain seq x y z
N MET A 1 -2.64 -13.78 -19.35
CA MET A 1 -1.94 -13.73 -18.05
C MET A 1 -2.38 -12.44 -17.38
N PRO A 2 -2.78 -12.46 -16.09
CA PRO A 2 -3.27 -11.27 -15.43
C PRO A 2 -2.16 -10.22 -15.30
N LYS A 3 -2.52 -8.96 -15.49
CA LYS A 3 -1.62 -7.83 -15.50
C LYS A 3 -2.12 -6.72 -14.58
N LEU A 4 -1.16 -6.05 -13.94
CA LEU A 4 -1.35 -4.81 -13.22
C LEU A 4 -0.59 -3.71 -13.97
N VAL A 5 -1.33 -2.75 -14.49
CA VAL A 5 -0.76 -1.53 -15.09
C VAL A 5 -0.16 -0.71 -13.95
N THR A 6 1.11 -0.36 -14.10
CA THR A 6 1.88 0.37 -13.11
C THR A 6 2.04 1.81 -13.54
N TRP A 7 1.59 2.71 -12.69
CA TRP A 7 1.62 4.15 -12.88
C TRP A 7 2.57 4.79 -11.86
N MET A 8 3.16 5.92 -12.25
CA MET A 8 3.84 6.82 -11.34
C MET A 8 3.17 8.18 -11.41
N ASN A 9 2.46 8.55 -10.35
CA ASN A 9 1.43 9.58 -10.41
C ASN A 9 0.44 9.26 -11.56
N ASN A 10 0.36 10.12 -12.57
CA ASN A 10 -0.54 9.98 -13.72
C ASN A 10 0.17 9.49 -15.01
N GLN A 11 1.42 9.03 -14.93
CA GLN A 11 2.17 8.53 -16.08
C GLN A 11 2.35 7.02 -16.02
N ARG A 12 2.05 6.33 -17.12
CA ARG A 12 2.23 4.88 -17.23
C ARG A 12 3.72 4.55 -17.28
N VAL A 13 4.17 3.73 -16.33
CA VAL A 13 5.56 3.29 -16.21
C VAL A 13 5.76 1.94 -16.87
N GLY A 14 4.79 1.04 -16.75
CA GLY A 14 4.93 -0.33 -17.21
C GLY A 14 3.79 -1.23 -16.75
N GLU A 15 4.04 -2.53 -16.78
CA GLU A 15 3.09 -3.56 -16.39
C GLU A 15 3.79 -4.64 -15.57
N LEU A 16 3.21 -4.98 -14.41
CA LEU A 16 3.53 -6.17 -13.65
C LEU A 16 2.62 -7.32 -14.12
N THR A 17 3.19 -8.48 -14.40
CA THR A 17 2.45 -9.67 -14.85
C THR A 17 2.75 -10.84 -13.93
N LYS A 18 1.70 -11.58 -13.54
CA LYS A 18 1.83 -12.89 -12.87
C LYS A 18 1.74 -14.00 -13.90
N LEU A 19 2.82 -14.78 -14.02
CA LEU A 19 2.90 -15.93 -14.92
C LEU A 19 2.09 -17.13 -14.38
N ALA A 20 1.80 -18.10 -15.24
CA ALA A 20 1.05 -19.30 -14.87
C ALA A 20 1.77 -20.16 -13.80
N ASN A 21 3.10 -20.11 -13.74
CA ASN A 21 3.91 -20.78 -12.73
C ASN A 21 4.05 -19.95 -11.43
N GLY A 22 3.35 -18.81 -11.31
CA GLY A 22 3.38 -17.95 -10.14
C GLY A 22 4.54 -16.95 -10.10
N ALA A 23 5.46 -16.95 -11.07
CA ALA A 23 6.54 -15.98 -11.14
C ALA A 23 6.05 -14.59 -11.59
N HIS A 24 6.78 -13.56 -11.17
CA HIS A 24 6.46 -12.17 -11.46
C HIS A 24 7.41 -11.61 -12.51
N THR A 25 6.84 -10.91 -13.48
CA THR A 25 7.63 -10.22 -14.50
C THR A 25 7.17 -8.78 -14.61
N PHE A 26 8.11 -7.87 -14.86
CA PHE A 26 7.81 -6.47 -15.07
C PHE A 26 8.34 -6.01 -16.43
N LYS A 27 7.58 -5.16 -17.12
CA LYS A 27 8.00 -4.57 -18.39
C LYS A 27 7.73 -3.07 -18.37
N TYR A 28 8.77 -2.28 -18.61
CA TYR A 28 8.60 -0.84 -18.81
C TYR A 28 7.85 -0.53 -20.10
N ALA A 29 6.98 0.46 -20.04
CA ALA A 29 6.23 0.94 -21.19
C ALA A 29 7.16 1.73 -22.14
N PRO A 30 7.03 1.58 -23.46
CA PRO A 30 7.85 2.32 -24.43
C PRO A 30 7.80 3.84 -24.25
N GLU A 31 6.63 4.39 -23.91
CA GLU A 31 6.40 5.81 -23.64
C GLU A 31 7.20 6.31 -22.43
N TRP A 32 7.35 5.49 -21.38
CA TRP A 32 8.18 5.81 -20.23
C TRP A 32 9.66 5.79 -20.62
N LEU A 33 10.11 4.74 -21.32
CA LEU A 33 11.50 4.59 -21.74
C LEU A 33 11.98 5.68 -22.71
N ALA A 34 11.07 6.26 -23.50
CA ALA A 34 11.38 7.33 -24.43
C ALA A 34 11.47 8.72 -23.77
N SER A 35 10.99 8.85 -22.52
CA SER A 35 10.98 10.14 -21.82
C SER A 35 12.35 10.50 -21.26
N ARG A 36 12.80 11.74 -21.49
CA ARG A 36 14.02 12.28 -20.87
C ARG A 36 13.92 12.48 -19.36
N TYR A 37 12.72 12.41 -18.80
CA TYR A 37 12.45 12.55 -17.36
C TYR A 37 12.16 11.20 -16.69
N ALA A 38 12.34 10.10 -17.42
CA ALA A 38 12.10 8.76 -16.91
C ALA A 38 13.06 8.42 -15.77
N ARG A 39 12.54 7.70 -14.78
CA ARG A 39 13.32 7.08 -13.70
C ARG A 39 12.92 5.61 -13.57
N PRO A 40 13.80 4.73 -13.09
CA PRO A 40 13.41 3.36 -12.85
C PRO A 40 12.39 3.27 -11.71
N LEU A 41 11.60 2.20 -11.72
CA LEU A 41 10.67 1.82 -10.66
C LEU A 41 11.41 1.58 -9.33
N SER A 42 12.58 0.96 -9.42
CA SER A 42 13.51 0.72 -8.31
C SER A 42 14.93 0.70 -8.85
N LEU A 43 15.92 1.05 -8.02
CA LEU A 43 17.32 0.89 -8.37
C LEU A 43 17.71 -0.58 -8.64
N SER A 44 16.98 -1.53 -8.05
CA SER A 44 17.13 -2.96 -8.34
C SER A 44 16.54 -3.39 -9.69
N LEU A 45 15.79 -2.50 -10.36
CA LEU A 45 15.09 -2.73 -11.62
C LEU A 45 15.41 -1.59 -12.60
N PRO A 46 16.65 -1.44 -13.06
CA PRO A 46 17.04 -0.33 -13.93
C PRO A 46 16.24 -0.32 -15.25
N LEU A 47 16.12 0.87 -15.86
CA LEU A 47 15.40 1.06 -17.12
C LEU A 47 16.00 0.15 -18.21
N GLN A 48 15.15 -0.67 -18.82
CA GLN A 48 15.55 -1.57 -19.90
C GLN A 48 14.36 -1.88 -20.80
N ARG A 49 14.64 -2.32 -22.02
CA ARG A 49 13.63 -2.82 -22.96
C ARG A 49 13.45 -4.33 -22.75
N GLY A 50 12.20 -4.80 -22.86
CA GLY A 50 11.88 -6.22 -22.70
C GLY A 50 11.40 -6.56 -21.29
N ASN A 51 11.19 -7.86 -21.04
CA ASN A 51 10.68 -8.35 -19.77
C ASN A 51 11.81 -8.52 -18.76
N ILE A 52 11.57 -8.06 -17.54
CA ILE A 52 12.43 -8.30 -16.38
C ILE A 52 11.84 -9.47 -15.60
N THR A 53 12.63 -10.52 -15.38
CA THR A 53 12.19 -11.76 -14.71
C THR A 53 13.02 -12.09 -13.47
N SER A 54 13.93 -11.19 -13.06
CA SER A 54 14.74 -11.37 -11.86
C SER A 54 13.88 -11.37 -10.59
N ASP A 55 14.34 -12.07 -9.55
CA ASP A 55 13.69 -12.08 -8.23
C ASP A 55 13.51 -10.68 -7.63
N ALA A 56 14.33 -9.71 -8.04
CA ALA A 56 14.18 -8.31 -7.68
C ALA A 56 12.80 -7.72 -8.05
N VAL A 57 12.13 -8.24 -9.09
CA VAL A 57 10.76 -7.85 -9.43
C VAL A 57 9.82 -8.26 -8.31
N PHE A 58 9.85 -9.55 -7.96
CA PHE A 58 9.05 -10.09 -6.87
C PHE A 58 9.31 -9.33 -5.56
N ASN A 59 10.57 -9.20 -5.17
CA ASN A 59 10.98 -8.59 -3.92
C ASN A 59 10.57 -7.11 -3.83
N PHE A 60 10.64 -6.37 -4.93
CA PHE A 60 10.19 -4.97 -4.94
C PHE A 60 8.71 -4.86 -4.58
N PHE A 61 7.86 -5.64 -5.26
CA PHE A 61 6.42 -5.62 -5.02
C PHE A 61 6.03 -6.23 -3.67
N ASP A 62 6.75 -7.26 -3.20
CA ASP A 62 6.52 -7.82 -1.87
C ASP A 62 6.78 -6.80 -0.75
N ASN A 63 7.80 -5.96 -0.90
CA ASN A 63 8.13 -4.89 0.05
C ASN A 63 7.15 -3.70 0.03
N LEU A 64 6.18 -3.65 -0.90
CA LEU A 64 5.10 -2.66 -0.87
C LEU A 64 3.95 -3.08 0.06
N LEU A 65 3.91 -4.35 0.46
CA LEU A 65 2.86 -4.91 1.29
C LEU A 65 3.24 -4.88 2.77
N PRO A 66 2.26 -5.02 3.68
CA PRO A 66 2.54 -5.18 5.11
C PRO A 66 3.43 -6.40 5.38
N ASP A 67 4.40 -6.26 6.27
CA ASP A 67 5.34 -7.34 6.62
C ASP A 67 4.64 -8.44 7.44
N SER A 68 3.59 -8.06 8.18
CA SER A 68 2.85 -8.95 9.07
C SER A 68 2.01 -9.96 8.29
N PRO A 69 2.22 -11.29 8.48
CA PRO A 69 1.39 -12.31 7.87
C PRO A 69 -0.10 -12.19 8.22
N ILE A 70 -0.40 -11.72 9.43
CA ILE A 70 -1.75 -11.51 9.95
C ILE A 70 -2.46 -10.42 9.15
N VAL A 71 -1.79 -9.30 8.89
CA VAL A 71 -2.36 -8.21 8.09
C VAL A 71 -2.61 -8.68 6.65
N ARG A 72 -1.70 -9.49 6.08
CA ARG A 72 -1.91 -10.10 4.76
C ARG A 72 -3.12 -11.05 4.74
N ASP A 73 -3.36 -11.85 5.79
CA ASP A 73 -4.57 -12.69 5.91
C ASP A 73 -5.85 -11.85 5.93
N ARG A 74 -5.82 -10.74 6.67
CA ARG A 74 -6.94 -9.80 6.72
C ARG A 74 -7.22 -9.18 5.34
N ILE A 75 -6.19 -8.84 4.56
CA ILE A 75 -6.34 -8.36 3.16
C ILE A 75 -7.03 -9.42 2.29
N VAL A 76 -6.56 -10.67 2.35
CA VAL A 76 -7.19 -11.77 1.60
C VAL A 76 -8.66 -11.91 1.96
N LYS A 77 -8.99 -11.90 3.26
CA LYS A 77 -10.37 -12.03 3.73
C LYS A 77 -11.25 -10.83 3.36
N ARG A 78 -10.69 -9.62 3.38
CA ARG A 78 -11.43 -8.35 3.14
C ARG A 78 -11.85 -8.17 1.68
N TYR A 79 -11.00 -8.55 0.73
CA TYR A 79 -11.23 -8.33 -0.70
C TYR A 79 -11.35 -9.64 -1.50
N HIS A 80 -11.36 -10.79 -0.82
CA HIS A 80 -11.37 -12.11 -1.48
C HIS A 80 -10.22 -12.28 -2.48
N ALA A 81 -9.02 -11.80 -2.11
CA ALA A 81 -7.85 -11.88 -2.97
C ALA A 81 -7.55 -13.33 -3.36
N LYS A 82 -7.14 -13.54 -4.61
CA LYS A 82 -6.96 -14.88 -5.20
C LYS A 82 -5.90 -15.72 -4.50
N SER A 83 -4.90 -15.09 -3.89
CA SER A 83 -3.88 -15.75 -3.08
C SER A 83 -3.17 -14.77 -2.14
N ARG A 84 -2.22 -15.29 -1.35
CA ARG A 84 -1.29 -14.50 -0.52
C ARG A 84 -0.07 -13.97 -1.28
N GLN A 85 0.03 -14.23 -2.59
CA GLN A 85 1.17 -13.75 -3.39
C GLN A 85 1.08 -12.23 -3.61
N PRO A 86 2.22 -11.53 -3.75
CA PRO A 86 2.25 -10.07 -3.83
C PRO A 86 1.36 -9.48 -4.93
N PHE A 87 1.28 -10.17 -6.07
CA PHE A 87 0.47 -9.71 -7.20
C PHE A 87 -1.01 -9.67 -6.86
N ASP A 88 -1.54 -10.73 -6.24
CA ASP A 88 -2.98 -10.81 -5.98
C ASP A 88 -3.40 -9.88 -4.84
N LEU A 89 -2.51 -9.66 -3.85
CA LEU A 89 -2.74 -8.68 -2.80
C LEU A 89 -2.72 -7.24 -3.34
N LEU A 90 -1.70 -6.89 -4.14
CA LEU A 90 -1.59 -5.56 -4.73
C LEU A 90 -2.65 -5.27 -5.78
N SER A 91 -3.22 -6.30 -6.41
CA SER A 91 -4.39 -6.13 -7.29
C SER A 91 -5.57 -5.55 -6.54
N GLU A 92 -5.67 -5.80 -5.23
CA GLU A 92 -6.73 -5.27 -4.39
C GLU A 92 -6.34 -3.92 -3.75
N ILE A 93 -5.15 -3.80 -3.16
CA ILE A 93 -4.83 -2.66 -2.29
C ILE A 93 -3.71 -1.75 -2.84
N GLY A 94 -3.19 -2.02 -4.03
CA GLY A 94 -2.03 -1.34 -4.60
C GLY A 94 -2.30 0.05 -5.21
N ARG A 95 -3.46 0.67 -4.95
CA ARG A 95 -3.82 1.98 -5.55
C ARG A 95 -3.01 3.12 -4.96
N ASP A 96 -2.87 3.14 -3.64
CA ASP A 96 -2.00 4.08 -2.92
C ASP A 96 -0.99 3.28 -2.09
N SER A 97 0.25 3.20 -2.59
CA SER A 97 1.37 2.48 -1.96
C SER A 97 2.49 3.43 -1.59
N VAL A 98 3.33 3.02 -0.63
CA VAL A 98 4.55 3.79 -0.29
C VAL A 98 5.35 4.14 -1.55
N GLY A 99 5.69 5.42 -1.68
CA GLY A 99 6.35 5.96 -2.87
C GLY A 99 5.34 6.61 -3.82
N ALA A 100 5.52 6.39 -5.11
CA ALA A 100 4.65 6.97 -6.16
C ALA A 100 4.03 5.90 -7.06
N VAL A 101 4.11 4.62 -6.65
CA VAL A 101 3.68 3.48 -7.46
C VAL A 101 2.20 3.24 -7.24
N THR A 102 1.44 3.28 -8.32
CA THR A 102 0.01 2.93 -8.34
C THR A 102 -0.20 1.73 -9.25
N LEU A 103 -0.87 0.69 -8.74
CA LEU A 103 -1.15 -0.55 -9.44
C LEU A 103 -2.64 -0.69 -9.68
N ILE A 104 -3.00 -0.88 -10.95
CA ILE A 104 -4.39 -0.93 -11.40
C ILE A 104 -4.57 -2.18 -12.27
N PRO A 105 -5.60 -3.02 -12.03
CA PRO A 105 -5.94 -4.13 -12.92
C PRO A 105 -6.08 -3.68 -14.38
N GLU A 106 -5.57 -4.47 -15.33
CA GLU A 106 -5.61 -4.11 -16.77
C GLU A 106 -7.04 -3.95 -17.30
N ASP A 107 -8.00 -4.66 -16.72
CA ASP A 107 -9.42 -4.61 -17.03
C ASP A 107 -10.17 -3.45 -16.36
N GLU A 108 -9.52 -2.73 -15.43
CA GLU A 108 -10.10 -1.57 -14.76
C GLU A 108 -9.66 -0.27 -15.44
N THR A 109 -10.63 0.48 -15.98
CA THR A 109 -10.39 1.83 -16.47
C THR A 109 -10.70 2.84 -15.37
N VAL A 110 -9.71 3.65 -15.01
CA VAL A 110 -9.88 4.74 -14.04
C VAL A 110 -10.83 5.78 -14.63
N THR A 111 -12.10 5.67 -14.28
CA THR A 111 -13.17 6.60 -14.69
C THR A 111 -13.50 7.61 -13.59
N HIS A 112 -12.82 7.53 -12.45
CA HIS A 112 -13.04 8.40 -11.31
C HIS A 112 -12.34 9.76 -11.46
N PRO A 113 -12.89 10.84 -10.86
CA PRO A 113 -12.18 12.10 -10.72
C PRO A 113 -10.81 11.85 -10.09
N ILE A 114 -9.77 12.53 -10.61
CA ILE A 114 -8.36 12.28 -10.24
C ILE A 114 -8.13 12.44 -8.72
N MET A 115 -8.89 13.32 -8.07
CA MET A 115 -8.84 13.59 -6.63
C MET A 115 -10.26 13.68 -6.08
N ALA A 116 -10.65 12.71 -5.25
CA ALA A 116 -11.92 12.68 -4.53
C ALA A 116 -11.71 12.06 -3.14
N TRP A 117 -12.48 12.52 -2.18
CA TRP A 117 -12.37 12.07 -0.79
C TRP A 117 -13.69 12.20 -0.07
N GLU A 118 -13.78 11.53 1.08
CA GLU A 118 -14.89 11.63 2.00
C GLU A 118 -14.40 12.08 3.37
N ASN A 119 -15.01 13.12 3.91
CA ASN A 119 -14.66 13.64 5.24
C ASN A 119 -15.13 12.66 6.32
N LEU A 120 -14.26 12.42 7.30
CA LEU A 120 -14.57 11.60 8.46
C LEU A 120 -15.09 12.46 9.60
N THR A 121 -16.17 12.00 10.23
CA THR A 121 -16.53 12.46 11.58
C THR A 121 -15.59 11.85 12.61
N GLU A 122 -15.54 12.41 13.82
CA GLU A 122 -14.72 11.89 14.91
C GLU A 122 -15.05 10.43 15.24
N ALA A 123 -16.34 10.08 15.31
CA ALA A 123 -16.77 8.70 15.56
C ALA A 123 -16.34 7.74 14.44
N ARG A 124 -16.41 8.19 13.17
CA ARG A 124 -15.99 7.37 12.02
C ARG A 124 -14.47 7.23 11.96
N LEU A 125 -13.72 8.26 12.39
CA LEU A 125 -12.28 8.19 12.53
C LEU A 125 -11.89 7.15 13.60
N GLU A 126 -12.54 7.14 14.76
CA GLU A 126 -12.30 6.12 15.78
C GLU A 126 -12.51 4.69 15.23
N GLU A 127 -13.55 4.49 14.42
CA GLU A 127 -13.80 3.21 13.77
C GLU A 127 -12.65 2.78 12.85
N VAL A 128 -12.11 3.70 12.04
CA VAL A 128 -10.91 3.45 11.21
C VAL A 128 -9.72 3.07 12.08
N LEU A 129 -9.47 3.83 13.15
CA LEU A 129 -8.33 3.62 14.05
C LEU A 129 -8.45 2.37 14.93
N THR A 130 -9.66 1.83 15.09
CA THR A 130 -9.91 0.62 15.88
C THR A 130 -10.27 -0.60 15.03
N ALA A 131 -10.24 -0.48 13.70
CA ALA A 131 -10.66 -1.51 12.76
C ALA A 131 -9.89 -2.84 12.91
N TYR A 132 -8.66 -2.81 13.43
CA TYR A 132 -7.87 -4.00 13.75
C TYR A 132 -8.57 -4.94 14.75
N LYS A 133 -9.43 -4.39 15.62
CA LYS A 133 -10.27 -5.16 16.55
C LYS A 133 -11.36 -5.97 15.83
N ALA A 134 -11.73 -5.57 14.62
CA ALA A 134 -12.71 -6.23 13.76
C ALA A 134 -12.06 -7.07 12.64
N ASP A 135 -10.77 -7.41 12.77
CA ASP A 135 -9.96 -8.10 11.75
C ASP A 135 -9.92 -7.39 10.38
N ILE A 136 -10.00 -6.06 10.39
CA ILE A 136 -9.92 -5.25 9.18
C ILE A 136 -8.47 -4.82 8.97
N PRO A 137 -7.90 -5.00 7.78
CA PRO A 137 -6.53 -4.57 7.49
C PRO A 137 -6.47 -3.06 7.29
N LEU A 138 -5.44 -2.42 7.84
CA LEU A 138 -5.06 -1.03 7.56
C LEU A 138 -6.19 0.01 7.72
N GLY A 139 -7.17 -0.23 8.59
CA GLY A 139 -8.30 0.71 8.76
C GLY A 139 -9.32 0.71 7.62
N MET A 140 -9.23 -0.23 6.66
CA MET A 140 -10.09 -0.29 5.47
C MET A 140 -11.49 -0.86 5.78
N ILE A 141 -12.24 -0.09 6.58
CA ILE A 141 -13.63 -0.35 7.01
C ILE A 141 -14.52 -0.85 5.86
N ARG A 142 -15.52 -1.68 6.20
CA ARG A 142 -16.23 -2.51 5.21
C ARG A 142 -17.19 -1.72 4.34
N GLU A 143 -17.76 -0.66 4.88
CA GLU A 143 -18.67 0.22 4.13
C GLU A 143 -17.92 0.98 3.03
N GLU A 144 -16.60 1.14 3.17
CA GLU A 144 -15.75 1.83 2.21
C GLU A 144 -15.00 0.86 1.29
N ASN A 145 -15.61 0.55 0.14
CA ASN A 145 -14.99 -0.36 -0.82
C ASN A 145 -13.80 0.27 -1.59
N ASP A 146 -13.75 1.60 -1.65
CA ASP A 146 -12.75 2.35 -2.43
C ASP A 146 -11.53 2.77 -1.59
N PHE A 147 -11.51 2.41 -0.30
CA PHE A 147 -10.34 2.64 0.54
C PHE A 147 -9.31 1.53 0.27
N ARG A 148 -8.33 1.79 -0.61
CA ARG A 148 -7.34 0.81 -1.10
C ARG A 148 -5.91 1.32 -0.88
N ILE A 149 -5.36 1.11 0.31
CA ILE A 149 -4.01 1.56 0.69
C ILE A 149 -3.07 0.38 0.97
N SER A 150 -1.78 0.56 0.71
CA SER A 150 -0.72 -0.41 1.05
C SER A 150 0.46 0.28 1.73
N VAL A 151 0.68 -0.05 2.99
CA VAL A 151 1.78 0.51 3.79
C VAL A 151 2.63 -0.61 4.39
N ALA A 152 3.92 -0.60 4.07
CA ALA A 152 4.89 -1.59 4.54
C ALA A 152 5.14 -1.50 6.06
N GLY A 153 5.75 -2.55 6.62
CA GLY A 153 6.08 -2.66 8.05
C GLY A 153 5.12 -3.55 8.85
N ALA A 154 5.55 -3.98 10.03
CA ALA A 154 4.82 -4.95 10.86
C ALA A 154 3.82 -4.34 11.85
N GLN A 155 4.02 -3.08 12.27
CA GLN A 155 3.14 -2.38 13.20
C GLN A 155 1.77 -2.08 12.58
N GLU A 156 0.69 -2.19 13.38
CA GLU A 156 -0.65 -1.81 12.95
C GLU A 156 -0.69 -0.30 12.63
N LYS A 157 -1.18 0.02 11.43
CA LYS A 157 -1.17 1.39 10.90
C LYS A 157 -2.24 1.54 9.83
N THR A 158 -2.63 2.76 9.56
CA THR A 158 -3.44 3.14 8.40
C THR A 158 -2.81 4.35 7.71
N ALA A 159 -3.36 4.76 6.58
CA ALA A 159 -2.99 6.00 5.91
C ALA A 159 -4.26 6.76 5.51
N LEU A 160 -4.27 8.08 5.78
CA LEU A 160 -5.42 8.94 5.50
C LEU A 160 -4.99 10.22 4.78
N LEU A 161 -5.95 10.84 4.12
CA LEU A 161 -5.81 12.18 3.55
C LEU A 161 -6.20 13.20 4.63
N ARG A 162 -5.46 14.32 4.71
CA ARG A 162 -5.83 15.45 5.57
C ARG A 162 -6.02 16.69 4.70
N ILE A 163 -7.23 17.24 4.68
CA ILE A 163 -7.56 18.46 3.95
C ILE A 163 -7.89 19.56 4.95
N GLY A 164 -7.02 20.58 5.03
CA GLY A 164 -7.11 21.59 6.08
C GLY A 164 -6.99 20.93 7.46
N ASN A 165 -8.05 21.00 8.25
CA ASN A 165 -8.11 20.39 9.58
C ASN A 165 -8.87 19.05 9.62
N ASP A 166 -9.46 18.62 8.52
CA ASP A 166 -10.31 17.44 8.47
C ASP A 166 -9.55 16.20 8.02
N TRP A 167 -9.85 15.07 8.65
CA TRP A 167 -9.42 13.75 8.20
C TRP A 167 -10.38 13.23 7.15
N CYS A 168 -9.83 12.64 6.08
CA CYS A 168 -10.61 12.16 4.95
C CYS A 168 -10.14 10.76 4.52
N ILE A 169 -11.08 9.94 4.06
CA ILE A 169 -10.77 8.72 3.32
C ILE A 169 -10.61 9.09 1.84
N PRO A 170 -9.45 8.80 1.23
CA PRO A 170 -9.26 9.01 -0.20
C PRO A 170 -10.11 8.03 -1.02
N LYS A 171 -10.53 8.47 -2.21
CA LYS A 171 -11.27 7.66 -3.19
C LYS A 171 -10.41 7.44 -4.44
N GLY A 172 -10.57 6.30 -5.09
CA GLY A 172 -9.87 5.90 -6.31
C GLY A 172 -8.35 5.88 -6.14
N ILE A 173 -7.70 6.82 -6.82
CA ILE A 173 -6.22 6.99 -6.83
C ILE A 173 -5.78 8.24 -6.06
N THR A 174 -6.66 8.83 -5.24
CA THR A 174 -6.32 9.99 -4.42
C THR A 174 -5.26 9.59 -3.40
N PRO A 175 -4.09 10.25 -3.36
CA PRO A 175 -3.03 9.86 -2.44
C PRO A 175 -3.38 10.24 -1.01
N THR A 176 -2.98 9.40 -0.06
CA THR A 176 -2.92 9.76 1.35
C THR A 176 -1.79 10.74 1.63
N THR A 177 -1.85 11.39 2.79
CA THR A 177 -0.84 12.40 3.21
C THR A 177 -0.19 12.05 4.54
N HIS A 178 -0.82 11.19 5.34
CA HIS A 178 -0.34 10.83 6.66
C HIS A 178 -0.46 9.31 6.86
N ILE A 179 0.58 8.73 7.45
CA ILE A 179 0.53 7.40 8.03
C ILE A 179 0.19 7.57 9.50
N ILE A 180 -0.88 6.93 9.95
CA ILE A 180 -1.30 6.93 11.35
C ILE A 180 -0.94 5.57 11.94
N LYS A 181 0.02 5.57 12.87
CA LYS A 181 0.49 4.38 13.56
C LYS A 181 -0.26 4.19 14.86
N LEU A 182 -0.71 2.97 15.12
CA LEU A 182 -1.41 2.62 16.35
C LEU A 182 -0.44 2.05 17.39
N PRO A 183 -0.79 2.08 18.69
CA PRO A 183 -0.01 1.46 19.74
C PRO A 183 0.35 0.01 19.43
N ILE A 184 1.63 -0.35 19.56
CA ILE A 184 2.13 -1.70 19.26
C ILE A 184 1.64 -2.71 20.30
N GLY A 185 1.47 -2.28 21.55
CA GLY A 185 1.16 -3.17 22.68
C GLY A 185 2.42 -3.88 23.18
N GLU A 186 2.30 -5.14 23.59
CA GLU A 186 3.43 -5.90 24.12
C GLU A 186 4.08 -6.79 23.05
N ILE A 187 5.41 -6.72 22.94
CA ILE A 187 6.19 -7.66 22.12
C ILE A 187 6.87 -8.68 23.04
N ARG A 188 6.52 -9.95 22.90
CA ARG A 188 7.21 -11.05 23.58
C ARG A 188 8.47 -11.45 22.80
N GLN A 189 9.62 -11.28 23.41
CA GLN A 189 10.91 -11.80 22.95
C GLN A 189 11.29 -13.05 23.77
N PRO A 190 12.24 -13.88 23.30
CA PRO A 190 12.62 -15.11 24.00
C PRO A 190 12.97 -14.92 25.48
N ASN A 191 13.56 -13.77 25.83
CA ASN A 191 14.08 -13.49 27.18
C ASN A 191 13.46 -12.25 27.84
N ALA A 192 12.52 -11.55 27.19
CA ALA A 192 11.93 -10.32 27.73
C ALA A 192 10.59 -9.99 27.06
N THR A 193 9.73 -9.28 27.77
CA THR A 193 8.56 -8.61 27.17
C THR A 193 8.89 -7.13 27.04
N LEU A 194 8.80 -6.60 25.83
CA LEU A 194 8.92 -5.18 25.57
C LEU A 194 7.52 -4.57 25.61
N ASP A 195 7.24 -3.74 26.61
CA ASP A 195 6.00 -2.97 26.68
C ASP A 195 6.10 -1.73 25.79
N LEU A 196 5.36 -1.74 24.68
CA LEU A 196 5.21 -0.64 23.74
C LEU A 196 3.74 -0.19 23.67
N SER A 197 3.00 -0.32 24.77
CA SER A 197 1.63 0.21 24.90
C SER A 197 1.56 1.72 24.66
N GLN A 198 2.64 2.45 24.94
CA GLN A 198 2.80 3.89 24.67
C GLN A 198 3.75 4.16 23.48
N SER A 199 3.77 3.29 22.46
CA SER A 199 4.65 3.49 21.30
C SER A 199 4.42 4.82 20.58
N VAL A 200 3.22 5.39 20.69
CA VAL A 200 2.90 6.72 20.14
C VAL A 200 3.71 7.81 20.84
N ASP A 201 3.69 7.89 22.17
CA ASP A 201 4.43 8.89 22.93
C ASP A 201 5.94 8.71 22.77
N ASN A 202 6.41 7.46 22.76
CA ASN A 202 7.82 7.14 22.54
C ASN A 202 8.29 7.64 21.16
N GLU A 203 7.59 7.27 20.09
CA GLU A 203 7.97 7.68 18.73
C GLU A 203 7.82 9.20 18.55
N TYR A 204 6.78 9.81 19.12
CA TYR A 204 6.60 11.26 19.11
C TYR A 204 7.75 11.98 19.80
N TYR A 205 8.14 11.55 21.01
CA TYR A 205 9.25 12.15 21.73
C TYR A 205 10.58 11.98 20.99
N CYS A 206 10.85 10.80 20.42
CA CYS A 206 12.05 10.56 19.63
C CYS A 206 12.12 11.48 18.39
N LEU A 207 10.98 11.71 17.72
CA LEU A 207 10.90 12.63 16.59
C LEU A 207 11.08 14.10 17.01
N LEU A 208 10.53 14.50 18.16
CA LEU A 208 10.76 15.83 18.72
C LEU A 208 12.22 16.06 19.08
N LEU A 209 12.89 15.07 19.68
CA LEU A 209 14.30 15.14 20.02
C LEU A 209 15.21 15.21 18.78
N ALA A 210 14.81 14.55 17.70
CA ALA A 210 15.56 14.54 16.45
C ALA A 210 15.46 15.86 15.64
N LYS A 211 14.43 16.68 15.90
CA LYS A 211 14.14 17.93 15.18
C LYS A 211 14.97 19.09 15.70
#